data_AF-A0A212JGF8-F1
#
_entry.id   AF-A0A212JGF8-F1
#
_cell.length_a   1.000
_cell.length_b   1.000
_cell.length_c   1.000
_cell.angle_alpha   90.00
_cell.angle_beta   90.00
_cell.angle_gamma   90.00
#
_symmetry.space_group_name_H-M   'P 1'
#
loop_
_entity.id
_entity.type
_entity.pdbx_description
1 polymer ?
#
loop_
_entity_poly.entity_id
_entity_poly.type
_entity_poly.pdbx_seq_one_letter_code
_entity_poly.pdbx_strand_id
1 'polypeptide(L)' 'MEKITTYGPFDLTHGKCKCCGETSSEIVIGENMCADCVQMIEFEEMCMKMMEGGKYEI' A
#
# COMPACT_ATOMS: atom_id res chain seq x y z
N MET A 1 -15.08 -1.99 -8.89
CA MET A 1 -13.82 -2.60 -9.37
C MET A 1 -12.72 -1.99 -8.51
N GLU A 2 -12.21 -2.75 -7.56
CA GLU A 2 -11.15 -2.28 -6.65
C GLU A 2 -9.87 -2.05 -7.47
N LYS A 3 -9.25 -0.88 -7.33
CA LYS A 3 -7.97 -0.60 -7.97
C LYS A 3 -6.90 -1.29 -7.14
N ILE A 4 -6.46 -2.47 -7.60
CA ILE A 4 -5.23 -3.08 -7.08
C ILE A 4 -4.07 -2.33 -7.75
N THR A 5 -3.30 -1.57 -6.97
CA THR A 5 -2.07 -0.96 -7.47
C THR A 5 -1.07 -2.07 -7.72
N THR A 6 -0.75 -2.29 -9.00
CA THR A 6 0.21 -3.31 -9.45
C THR A 6 1.52 -2.61 -9.77
N TYR A 7 2.61 -2.98 -9.09
CA TYR A 7 3.94 -2.42 -9.34
C TYR A 7 4.71 -3.33 -10.29
N GLY A 8 5.23 -2.75 -11.38
CA GLY A 8 6.11 -3.43 -12.31
C GLY A 8 7.58 -3.34 -11.86
N PRO A 9 8.50 -4.10 -12.51
CA PRO A 9 9.92 -4.08 -12.17
C PRO A 9 10.59 -2.69 -12.28
N PHE A 10 10.03 -1.78 -13.09
CA PHE A 10 10.54 -0.43 -13.27
C PHE A 10 10.05 0.55 -12.20
N ASP A 11 9.05 0.16 -11.41
CA ASP A 11 8.50 0.95 -10.32
C ASP A 11 9.18 0.62 -8.98
N LEU A 12 10.04 -0.40 -8.97
CA LEU A 12 10.65 -0.99 -7.78
C LEU A 12 12.17 -0.84 -7.76
N THR A 13 12.72 -0.68 -6.57
CA THR A 13 14.16 -0.68 -6.30
C THR A 13 14.48 -1.51 -5.05
N HIS A 14 15.74 -1.87 -4.88
CA HIS A 14 16.22 -2.43 -3.63
C HIS A 14 16.55 -1.33 -2.61
N GLY A 15 16.19 -1.53 -1.35
CA GLY A 15 16.48 -0.59 -0.29
C GLY A 15 15.81 -0.93 1.04
N LYS A 16 15.94 -0.02 2.00
CA LYS A 16 15.30 -0.14 3.32
C LYS A 16 13.96 0.59 3.32
N CYS A 17 12.88 -0.11 3.66
CA CYS A 17 11.56 0.46 3.79
C CYS A 17 11.52 1.46 4.95
N LYS A 18 10.99 2.67 4.72
CA LYS A 18 10.82 3.68 5.78
C LYS A 18 9.70 3.36 6.76
N CYS A 19 8.76 2.49 6.39
CA CYS A 19 7.59 2.12 7.19
C CYS A 19 7.90 0.99 8.17
N CYS A 20 8.23 -0.21 7.67
CA CYS A 20 8.54 -1.36 8.52
C CYS A 20 10.01 -1.45 8.95
N GLY A 21 10.91 -0.71 8.29
CA GLY A 21 12.35 -0.76 8.58
C GLY A 21 13.09 -1.96 7.99
N GLU A 22 12.41 -2.85 7.25
CA GLU A 22 13.04 -4.01 6.63
C GLU A 22 13.70 -3.66 5.29
N THR A 23 14.72 -4.43 4.92
CA THR A 23 15.36 -4.34 3.60
C THR A 23 14.58 -5.21 2.62
N SER A 24 14.18 -4.66 1.48
CA SER A 24 13.41 -5.35 0.44
C SER A 24 13.92 -5.01 -0.96
N SER A 25 13.73 -5.91 -1.92
CA SER A 25 13.90 -5.66 -3.36
C SER A 25 12.69 -4.99 -4.01
N GLU A 26 11.64 -4.77 -3.24
CA GLU A 26 10.33 -4.30 -3.70
C GLU A 26 9.99 -2.93 -3.08
N ILE A 27 10.98 -2.03 -3.00
CA ILE A 27 10.76 -0.65 -2.57
C ILE A 27 10.18 0.15 -3.73
N VAL A 28 8.99 0.71 -3.55
CA VAL A 28 8.33 1.56 -4.54
C VAL A 28 9.08 2.88 -4.68
N ILE A 29 9.48 3.20 -5.90
CA ILE A 29 10.20 4.43 -6.23
C ILE A 29 9.29 5.64 -5.98
N GLY A 30 9.80 6.64 -5.28
CA GLY A 30 9.03 7.81 -4.84
C GLY A 30 8.44 7.67 -3.44
N GLU A 31 7.90 6.50 -3.10
CA GLU A 31 7.31 6.25 -1.79
C GLU A 31 8.36 5.91 -0.71
N ASN A 32 9.50 5.32 -1.10
CA ASN A 32 10.52 4.80 -0.18
C ASN A 32 9.94 3.79 0.84
N MET A 33 8.94 3.04 0.41
CA MET A 33 8.25 1.99 1.18
C MET A 33 8.21 0.71 0.36
N CYS A 34 8.22 -0.46 1.02
CA CYS A 34 7.97 -1.71 0.31
C CYS A 34 6.52 -1.77 -0.21
N ALA A 35 6.30 -2.49 -1.30
CA ALA A 35 4.99 -2.65 -1.94
C ALA A 35 3.89 -3.07 -0.94
N ASP A 36 4.19 -4.01 -0.03
CA ASP A 36 3.27 -4.47 1.01
C ASP A 36 2.81 -3.34 1.94
N CYS A 37 3.74 -2.50 2.41
CA CYS A 37 3.38 -1.36 3.27
C CYS A 37 2.55 -0.33 2.52
N VAL A 38 2.84 -0.08 1.23
CA VAL A 38 2.02 0.84 0.43
C VAL A 38 0.59 0.31 0.28
N GLN A 39 0.43 -0.95 -0.10
CA GLN A 39 -0.88 -1.57 -0.29
C GLN A 39 -1.69 -1.64 1.01
N MET A 40 -1.03 -1.88 2.15
CA MET A 40 -1.71 -1.90 3.45
C MET A 40 -2.29 -0.53 3.81
N ILE A 41 -1.55 0.55 3.59
CA ILE A 41 -2.03 1.92 3.82
C ILE A 41 -3.22 2.22 2.89
N GLU A 42 -3.12 1.90 1.60
CA GLU A 42 -4.22 2.07 0.65
C GLU A 42 -5.48 1.31 1.10
N PHE A 43 -5.32 0.07 1.59
CA PHE A 43 -6.41 -0.75 2.11
C PHE A 43 -7.04 -0.16 3.38
N GLU A 44 -6.24 0.33 4.32
CA GLU A 44 -6.73 0.98 5.54
C GLU A 44 -7.54 2.23 5.22
N GLU A 45 -7.06 3.08 4.31
CA GLU A 45 -7.80 4.25 3.85
C GLU A 45 -9.12 3.87 3.19
N MET A 46 -9.14 2.79 2.40
CA MET A 46 -10.38 2.28 1.80
C MET A 46 -11.36 1.81 2.88
N CYS A 47 -10.89 1.07 3.88
CA CYS A 47 -11.73 0.61 5.00
C CYS A 47 -12.32 1.79 5.79
N MET A 48 -11.52 2.81 6.08
CA MET A 48 -12.01 4.02 6.77
C MET A 48 -13.08 4.74 5.95
N LYS A 49 -12.87 4.91 4.65
CA LYS A 49 -13.87 5.52 3.75
C LYS A 49 -15.18 4.74 3.69
N MET A 50 -15.13 3.41 3.77
CA MET A 50 -16.35 2.58 3.84
C MET A 50 -17.11 2.76 5.16
N MET A 51 -16.41 2.90 6.27
CA MET A 51 -17.03 3.12 7.59
C MET A 51 -17.67 4.51 7.74
N GLU A 52 -17.09 5.54 7.13
CA GLU A 52 -17.64 6.91 7.18
C GLU A 52 -18.89 7.09 6.28
N GLY A 53 -19.13 6.18 5.34
CA GLY A 53 -20.14 6.33 4.28
C GLY A 53 -21.41 5.48 4.40
N GLY A 54 -21.52 4.50 5.31
CA GLY A 54 -22.63 3.56 5.23
C GLY A 54 -22.92 2.76 6.50
N LYS A 55 -24.16 2.90 6.98
CA LYS A 55 -24.84 1.96 7.88
C LYS A 55 -24.69 0.53 7.33
N TYR A 56 -24.07 -0.36 8.09
CA TYR A 56 -24.20 -1.79 7.86
C TYR A 56 -25.41 -2.26 8.68
N GLU A 57 -26.54 -2.52 8.00
CA GLU A 57 -27.56 -3.41 8.53
C GLU A 57 -27.03 -4.84 8.38
N ILE A 58 -26.94 -5.55 9.51
CA ILE A 58 -26.55 -6.95 9.64
C ILE A 58 -27.81 -7.82 9.50
#